data_AF-A0A7Y5TYB0-F1
#
_entry.id   AF-A0A7Y5TYB0-F1
#
_cell.length_a   1.000
_cell.length_b   1.000
_cell.length_c   1.000
_cell.angle_alpha   90.00
_cell.angle_beta   90.00
_cell.angle_gamma   90.00
#
_symmetry.space_group_name_H-M   'P 1'
#
loop_
_entity.id
_entity.type
_entity.pdbx_description
1 polymer ?
#
loop_
_entity_poly.entity_id
_entity_poly.type
_entity_poly.pdbx_seq_one_letter_code
_entity_poly.pdbx_strand_id
1 'polypeptide(L)'
;MGLLTFQDSNGTRWRVWHVETPSARAHLMDASFRNGWLVFEKEDASERRRLAQVPEDWQHLTPDHLGRLCALAVVAPARPISSVTTMKMKITPRPADFRHER
;
A
#
# COMPACT_ATOMS: atom_id res chain seq x y z
N MET A 1 -13.45 13.60 -1.82
CA MET A 1 -12.47 12.72 -2.53
C MET A 1 -11.51 13.60 -3.32
N GLY A 2 -10.39 13.98 -2.70
CA GLY A 2 -9.29 14.65 -3.40
C GLY A 2 -8.25 13.62 -3.81
N LEU A 3 -7.92 13.54 -5.09
CA LEU A 3 -6.74 12.83 -5.59
C LEU A 3 -5.85 13.88 -6.24
N LEU A 4 -4.61 13.97 -5.79
CA LEU A 4 -3.61 14.87 -6.35
C LEU A 4 -2.43 14.08 -6.86
N THR A 5 -1.84 14.56 -7.94
CA THR A 5 -0.62 14.01 -8.50
C THR A 5 0.45 15.08 -8.47
N PHE A 6 1.64 14.71 -8.01
CA PHE A 6 2.78 15.62 -7.97
C PHE A 6 4.06 14.86 -8.34
N GLN A 7 5.07 15.60 -8.79
CA GLN A 7 6.40 15.08 -9.03
C GLN A 7 7.31 15.52 -7.89
N ASP A 8 7.97 14.57 -7.26
CA ASP A 8 8.97 14.83 -6.23
C ASP A 8 10.28 15.33 -6.85
N SER A 9 11.16 15.94 -6.05
CA SER A 9 12.49 16.40 -6.45
C SER A 9 13.34 15.32 -7.15
N ASN A 10 13.08 14.05 -6.85
CA ASN A 10 13.75 12.92 -7.49
C ASN A 10 13.16 12.51 -8.86
N GLY A 11 12.25 13.32 -9.42
CA GLY A 11 11.55 13.06 -10.69
C GLY A 11 10.46 11.98 -10.60
N THR A 12 10.24 11.40 -9.42
CA THR A 12 9.24 10.35 -9.20
C THR A 12 7.84 10.95 -9.10
N ARG A 13 6.87 10.39 -9.83
CA ARG A 13 5.47 10.78 -9.73
C ARG A 13 4.77 10.05 -8.60
N TRP A 14 4.07 10.81 -7.79
CA TRP A 14 3.31 10.34 -6.65
C TRP A 14 1.84 10.76 -6.77
N ARG A 15 0.97 9.84 -6.40
CA ARG A 15 -0.47 10.03 -6.22
C ARG A 15 -0.74 10.16 -4.73
N VAL A 16 -1.48 11.19 -4.35
CA VAL A 16 -1.81 11.51 -2.95
C VAL A 16 -3.30 11.60 -2.80
N TRP A 17 -3.83 10.91 -1.80
CA TRP A 17 -5.23 11.02 -1.43
C TRP A 17 -5.41 10.90 0.07
N HIS A 18 -6.44 11.58 0.58
CA HIS A 18 -6.87 11.48 1.95
C HIS A 18 -7.80 10.28 2.12
N VAL A 19 -7.55 9.47 3.15
CA VAL A 19 -8.42 8.39 3.59
C VAL A 19 -9.01 8.77 4.93
N GLU A 20 -10.32 9.01 4.95
CA GLU A 20 -11.08 9.26 6.18
C GLU A 20 -11.33 7.95 6.92
N THR A 21 -11.04 7.93 8.21
CA THR A 21 -11.34 6.78 9.06
C THR A 21 -12.81 6.84 9.47
N PRO A 22 -13.65 5.86 9.08
CA PRO A 22 -15.03 5.84 9.55
C PRO A 22 -15.04 5.62 11.06
N SER A 23 -15.88 6.38 11.77
CA SER A 23 -15.95 6.39 13.24
C SER A 23 -16.15 4.97 13.82
N ALA A 24 -16.88 4.11 13.11
CA ALA A 24 -17.11 2.72 13.45
C ALA A 24 -15.85 1.83 13.47
N ARG A 25 -14.74 2.25 12.84
CA ARG A 25 -13.46 1.53 12.84
C ARG A 25 -12.33 2.28 13.54
N ALA A 26 -12.55 3.53 13.95
CA ALA A 26 -11.53 4.32 14.65
C ALA A 26 -10.98 3.62 15.91
N HIS A 27 -11.84 2.91 16.66
CA HIS A 27 -11.44 2.16 17.86
C HIS A 27 -10.48 0.97 17.61
N LEU A 28 -10.40 0.45 16.38
CA LEU A 28 -9.51 -0.65 16.00
C LEU A 28 -8.16 -0.15 15.47
N MET A 29 -8.00 1.17 15.36
CA MET A 29 -6.82 1.80 14.80
C MET A 29 -6.01 2.51 15.87
N ASP A 30 -4.71 2.60 15.61
CA ASP A 30 -3.78 3.39 16.41
C ASP A 30 -4.26 4.84 16.52
N ALA A 31 -4.04 5.47 17.68
CA ALA A 31 -4.58 6.80 17.97
C ALA A 31 -4.25 7.82 16.88
N SER A 32 -3.06 7.72 16.30
CA SER A 32 -2.57 8.59 15.22
C SER A 32 -3.35 8.43 13.91
N PHE A 33 -3.93 7.26 13.61
CA PHE A 33 -4.66 7.00 12.36
C PHE A 33 -6.19 7.17 12.50
N ARG A 34 -6.69 7.61 13.66
CA ARG A 34 -8.14 7.77 13.88
C ARG A 34 -8.73 8.98 13.17
N ASN A 35 -7.92 10.01 12.92
CA ASN A 35 -8.34 11.25 12.26
C ASN A 35 -8.24 11.20 10.71
N GLY A 36 -8.01 10.02 10.15
CA GLY A 36 -7.67 9.85 8.74
C GLY A 36 -6.17 9.91 8.50
N TRP A 37 -5.76 9.55 7.29
CA TRP A 37 -4.34 9.57 6.90
C TRP A 37 -4.20 9.89 5.41
N LEU A 38 -3.07 10.49 5.05
CA LEU A 38 -2.68 10.65 3.65
C LEU A 38 -1.99 9.39 3.18
N VAL A 39 -2.35 8.95 2.00
CA VAL A 39 -1.66 7.87 1.30
C VAL A 39 -0.93 8.47 0.12
N PHE A 40 0.38 8.21 0.08
CA PHE A 40 1.26 8.52 -1.04
C PHE A 40 1.56 7.22 -1.77
N GLU A 41 1.21 7.12 -3.03
CA GLU A 41 1.49 5.95 -3.87
C GLU A 41 2.26 6.37 -5.10
N LYS A 42 3.34 5.67 -5.44
CA LYS A 42 4.02 5.90 -6.72
C LYS A 42 3.10 5.59 -7.89
N GLU A 43 3.30 6.25 -9.02
CA GLU A 43 2.57 5.96 -10.27
C GLU A 43 2.60 4.46 -10.62
N ASP A 44 3.77 3.81 -10.48
CA ASP A 44 4.01 2.38 -10.67
C ASP A 44 3.39 1.46 -9.60
N ALA A 45 2.70 2.02 -8.59
CA ALA A 45 2.13 1.31 -7.44
C ALA A 45 3.12 0.41 -6.66
N SER A 46 4.43 0.55 -6.92
CA SER A 46 5.48 -0.28 -6.31
C SER A 46 5.74 0.08 -4.86
N GLU A 47 5.49 1.33 -4.49
CA GLU A 47 5.68 1.83 -3.13
C GLU A 47 4.47 2.64 -2.68
N ARG A 48 4.09 2.42 -1.42
CA ARG A 48 3.01 3.13 -0.73
C ARG A 48 3.53 3.65 0.60
N ARG A 49 3.26 4.91 0.91
CA ARG A 49 3.57 5.53 2.20
C ARG A 49 2.32 6.11 2.81
N ARG A 50 2.24 6.10 4.13
CA ARG A 50 1.08 6.60 4.88
C ARG A 50 1.52 7.62 5.91
N LEU A 51 0.79 8.72 5.99
CA LEU A 51 1.02 9.80 6.93
C LEU A 51 -0.23 10.03 7.77
N ALA A 52 -0.14 9.73 9.06
CA ALA A 52 -1.20 9.93 10.04
C ALA A 52 -1.55 11.42 10.26
N GLN A 53 -0.54 12.30 10.23
CA GLN A 53 -0.71 13.73 10.40
C GLN A 53 -1.09 14.40 9.08
N VAL A 54 -2.39 14.46 8.78
CA VAL A 54 -2.90 15.11 7.56
C VAL A 54 -3.10 16.60 7.82
N PRO A 55 -2.37 17.50 7.13
CA PRO A 55 -2.68 18.92 7.18
C PRO A 55 -3.99 19.19 6.44
N GLU A 56 -4.85 20.07 6.98
CA GLU A 56 -6.18 20.37 6.41
C GLU A 56 -6.08 20.89 4.96
N ASP A 57 -5.09 21.72 4.67
CA ASP A 57 -4.87 22.34 3.36
C ASP A 57 -3.91 21.55 2.45
N TRP A 58 -3.76 20.23 2.69
CA TRP A 58 -2.84 19.39 1.92
C TRP A 58 -3.06 19.47 0.40
N GLN A 59 -4.28 19.80 -0.02
CA GLN A 59 -4.64 19.89 -1.43
C GLN A 59 -4.06 21.11 -2.16
N HIS A 60 -3.74 22.17 -1.44
CA HIS A 60 -3.14 23.38 -2.00
C HIS A 60 -1.63 23.46 -1.73
N LEU A 61 -1.05 22.46 -1.07
CA LEU A 61 0.38 22.41 -0.84
C LEU A 61 1.14 22.28 -2.16
N THR A 62 2.30 22.95 -2.19
CA THR A 62 3.23 22.84 -3.30
C THR A 62 3.82 21.43 -3.40
N PRO A 63 4.26 21.00 -4.60
CA PRO A 63 4.90 19.70 -4.79
C PRO A 63 6.10 19.48 -3.86
N ASP A 64 6.84 20.54 -3.53
CA ASP A 64 7.94 20.50 -2.56
C ASP A 64 7.48 20.14 -1.13
N HIS A 65 6.38 20.75 -0.67
CA HIS A 65 5.80 20.39 0.62
C HIS A 65 5.24 18.97 0.62
N LEU A 66 4.58 18.55 -0.47
CA LEU A 66 4.11 17.17 -0.62
C LEU A 66 5.27 16.16 -0.61
N GLY A 67 6.41 16.51 -1.21
CA GLY A 67 7.64 15.72 -1.14
C GLY A 67 8.17 15.57 0.29
N ARG A 68 8.21 16.67 1.05
CA ARG A 68 8.57 16.63 2.48
C ARG A 68 7.61 15.78 3.31
N LEU A 69 6.31 15.89 3.08
CA LEU A 69 5.32 15.03 3.73
C LEU A 69 5.50 13.55 3.35
N CYS A 70 5.81 13.26 2.09
CA CYS A 70 6.12 11.91 1.62
C CYS A 70 7.40 11.34 2.26
N ALA A 71 8.39 12.19 2.55
CA ALA A 71 9.61 11.79 3.26
C ALA A 71 9.35 11.50 4.75
N LEU A 72 8.41 12.20 5.37
CA LEU A 72 7.97 11.94 6.75
C LEU A 72 6.98 10.76 6.85
N ALA A 73 6.34 10.39 5.74
CA ALA A 73 5.37 9.31 5.69
C ALA A 73 6.05 7.95 5.91
N VAL A 74 5.41 7.10 6.72
CA VAL A 74 5.92 5.76 7.00
C VAL A 74 5.68 4.87 5.78
N VAL A 75 6.72 4.19 5.32
CA VAL A 75 6.62 3.21 4.23
C VAL A 75 5.69 2.08 4.69
N ALA A 76 4.54 1.97 4.03
CA ALA A 76 3.66 0.83 4.27
C ALA A 76 4.25 -0.37 3.52
N PRO A 77 4.29 -1.57 4.13
CA PRO A 77 4.71 -2.75 3.42
C PRO A 77 3.83 -2.88 2.18
N ALA A 78 4.48 -2.96 1.01
CA ALA A 78 3.80 -3.34 -0.21
C ALA A 78 3.09 -4.65 0.11
N ARG A 79 1.75 -4.64 0.10
CA ARG A 79 1.02 -5.90 0.18
C ARG A 79 1.61 -6.74 -0.94
N PRO A 80 2.15 -7.94 -0.67
CA PRO A 80 2.49 -8.81 -1.77
C PRO A 80 1.18 -8.93 -2.52
N ILE A 81 1.16 -8.36 -3.74
CA ILE A 81 0.21 -8.87 -4.71
C ILE A 81 0.53 -10.35 -4.69
N SER A 82 -0.39 -11.15 -4.19
CA SER A 82 -0.48 -12.53 -4.61
C SER A 82 -0.68 -12.41 -6.12
N SER A 83 0.42 -12.20 -6.86
CA SER A 83 0.55 -12.72 -8.18
C SER A 83 0.20 -14.17 -7.95
N VAL A 84 -1.00 -14.54 -8.38
CA VAL A 84 -1.38 -15.92 -8.62
C VAL A 84 -0.44 -16.38 -9.75
N THR A 85 0.85 -16.46 -9.45
CA THR A 85 1.83 -17.21 -10.18
C THR A 85 1.66 -18.59 -9.61
N THR A 86 0.74 -19.33 -10.22
CA THR A 86 0.84 -20.76 -10.51
C THR A 86 2.17 -21.36 -10.06
N MET A 87 2.32 -21.67 -8.77
CA MET A 87 3.25 -22.71 -8.37
C MET A 87 2.55 -24.00 -8.76
N LYS A 88 2.81 -24.40 -10.01
CA LYS A 88 2.49 -25.70 -10.59
C LYS A 88 3.06 -26.74 -9.64
N MET A 89 2.22 -27.18 -8.71
CA MET A 89 2.46 -28.26 -7.77
C MET A 89 2.93 -29.44 -8.61
N LYS A 90 4.22 -29.79 -8.47
CA LYS A 90 4.77 -30.99 -9.11
C LYS A 90 4.15 -32.18 -8.39
N ILE A 91 2.97 -32.58 -8.84
CA ILE A 91 2.38 -33.87 -8.52
C ILE A 91 3.30 -34.89 -9.19
N THR A 92 4.29 -35.37 -8.45
CA THR A 92 5.00 -36.58 -8.82
C THR A 92 3.97 -37.72 -8.76
N PRO A 93 3.64 -38.41 -9.86
CA PRO A 93 2.81 -39.60 -9.75
C PRO A 93 3.61 -40.63 -8.95
N ARG A 94 3.03 -41.13 -7.85
CA ARG A 94 3.56 -42.31 -7.15
C ARG A 94 3.65 -43.45 -8.17
N PRO A 95 4.79 -44.15 -8.29
CA PRO A 95 4.83 -45.38 -9.08
C PRO A 95 3.89 -46.40 -8.45
N ALA A 96 2.88 -46.81 -9.22
CA ALA A 96 2.02 -47.92 -8.91
C ALA A 96 2.82 -49.21 -9.11
N ASP A 97 3.54 -49.64 -8.09
CA ASP A 97 4.04 -51.01 -8.01
C ASP A 97 4.11 -51.42 -6.54
N PHE A 98 3.08 -52.13 -6.08
CA PHE A 98 3.28 -53.18 -5.09
C PHE A 98 2.19 -54.25 -5.27
N ARG A 99 2.60 -55.21 -6.09
CA ARG A 99 2.09 -56.58 -6.24
C ARG A 99 1.79 -57.25 -4.90
N HIS A 100 0.64 -57.93 -4.83
CA HIS A 100 0.31 -59.11 -4.01
C HIS A 100 -0.91 -59.71 -4.74
N GLU A 101 -0.86 -60.81 -5.49
CA GLU A 101 -0.42 -62.17 -5.15
C GLU A 101 -0.88 -62.62 -3.76
N ARG A 102 -2.15 -63.02 -3.65
CA ARG A 102 -2.52 -64.42 -3.38
C ARG A 102 -4.01 -64.68 -3.58
#